data_AF-A0A8J2YA92-F1
#
_entry.id   AF-A0A8J2YA92-F1
#
_cell.length_a   1.000
_cell.length_b   1.000
_cell.length_c   1.000
_cell.angle_alpha   90.00
_cell.angle_beta   90.00
_cell.angle_gamma   90.00
#
_symmetry.space_group_name_H-M   'P 1'
#
loop_
_entity.id
_entity.type
_entity.pdbx_description
1 polymer ?
#
loop_
_entity_poly.entity_id
_entity_poly.type
_entity_poly.pdbx_seq_one_letter_code
_entity_poly.pdbx_strand_id
1 'polypeptide(L)'
;MTKKPQEDGVFKPKRKKRREAKPIIVKAALWSVIGFIAFNDAMVDVVKVYYPPPQRLQAVAKQETPSRLKDVTIQGPDNFASRFVEVWLSGDLEAAKTYLADGFQLADDGTSIRQNVSAIPWSTKMITPHKANVVVAATVASKKKGSKPQTLFINVDVAMEGHKYGITSSPQIIPYPGNAKALKESPIKAETDNEKIKQDIETLMDSFFRQYYYGVPNDLANFYADGKPRKTLAGYGFKYQGIQLVKVEEPKGGKAKVIASANIEREGFITVQQFELVVVQKNDRWYVESTVPNIPIHDKKNAEEE
;
A
#
# COMPACT_ATOMS: atom_id res chain seq x y z
N MET A 1 65.05 74.17 55.65
CA MET A 1 64.61 72.79 55.95
C MET A 1 64.51 72.02 54.66
N THR A 2 65.17 70.87 54.66
CA THR A 2 65.46 69.94 53.56
C THR A 2 64.22 69.15 53.14
N LYS A 3 64.03 68.97 51.82
CA LYS A 3 63.95 67.66 51.15
C LYS A 3 63.53 67.82 49.68
N LYS A 4 64.45 67.44 48.78
CA LYS A 4 64.14 67.00 47.41
C LYS A 4 63.32 65.70 47.47
N PRO A 5 62.37 65.47 46.55
CA PRO A 5 61.79 64.15 46.35
C PRO A 5 62.70 63.29 45.46
N GLN A 6 62.68 61.99 45.77
CA GLN A 6 63.43 60.88 45.21
C GLN A 6 63.02 60.52 43.77
N GLU A 7 64.02 60.04 43.02
CA GLU A 7 63.86 59.11 41.89
C GLU A 7 63.18 57.83 42.37
N ASP A 8 62.32 57.24 41.53
CA ASP A 8 62.23 55.79 41.38
C ASP A 8 61.29 55.41 40.22
N GLY A 9 61.68 54.38 39.47
CA GLY A 9 60.71 53.52 38.78
C GLY A 9 60.84 53.39 37.27
N VAL A 10 61.92 52.76 36.81
CA VAL A 10 62.05 52.17 35.46
C VAL A 10 60.86 51.24 35.17
N PHE A 11 60.02 51.65 34.21
CA PHE A 11 58.88 50.88 33.70
C PHE A 11 59.38 49.75 32.77
N LYS A 12 59.47 48.51 33.29
CA LYS A 12 59.68 47.31 32.45
C LYS A 12 58.33 46.85 31.87
N PRO A 13 58.11 46.85 30.55
CA PRO A 13 56.88 46.32 29.98
C PRO A 13 56.82 44.80 30.15
N LYS A 14 55.75 44.32 30.81
CA LYS A 14 55.38 42.90 30.89
C LYS A 14 55.16 42.35 29.47
N ARG A 15 56.05 41.46 29.01
CA ARG A 15 55.81 40.62 27.82
C ARG A 15 54.55 39.78 28.04
N LYS A 16 53.48 40.10 27.30
CA LYS A 16 52.28 39.26 27.19
C LYS A 16 52.69 37.91 26.58
N LYS A 17 52.56 36.82 27.36
CA LYS A 17 52.63 35.45 26.84
C LYS A 17 51.47 35.27 25.84
N ARG A 18 51.82 35.19 24.56
CA ARG A 18 50.95 34.73 23.47
C ARG A 18 50.50 33.31 23.84
N ARG A 19 49.25 33.14 24.29
CA ARG A 19 48.63 31.82 24.42
C ARG A 19 48.34 31.34 23.00
N GLU A 20 49.14 30.39 22.53
CA GLU A 20 48.84 29.61 21.34
C GLU A 20 47.49 28.91 21.57
N ALA A 21 46.48 29.32 20.80
CA ALA A 21 45.22 28.62 20.73
C ALA A 21 45.49 27.24 20.12
N LYS A 22 45.31 26.20 20.94
CA LYS A 22 45.51 24.80 20.56
C LYS A 22 44.70 24.46 19.29
N PRO A 23 45.23 23.64 18.37
CA PRO A 23 44.61 23.31 17.08
C PRO A 23 43.52 22.23 17.23
N ILE A 24 42.63 22.38 18.22
CA ILE A 24 41.57 21.41 18.50
C ILE A 24 40.28 21.79 17.75
N ILE A 25 40.05 23.08 17.49
CA ILE A 25 38.82 23.56 16.86
C ILE A 25 38.78 23.24 15.35
N VAL A 26 39.93 23.19 14.67
CA VAL A 26 39.97 22.88 13.22
C VAL A 26 39.69 21.40 12.95
N LYS A 27 40.06 20.49 13.86
CA LYS A 27 39.76 19.05 13.69
C LYS A 27 38.27 18.75 13.90
N ALA A 28 37.58 19.42 14.83
CA ALA A 28 36.14 19.21 15.05
C ALA A 28 35.27 19.71 13.86
N ALA A 29 35.69 20.77 13.18
CA ALA A 29 35.02 21.26 11.98
C ALA A 29 35.22 20.32 10.76
N LEU A 30 36.37 19.66 10.64
CA LEU A 30 36.63 18.75 9.53
C LEU A 30 35.86 17.42 9.66
N TRP A 31 35.72 16.89 10.88
CA TRP A 31 34.94 15.68 11.14
C TRP A 31 33.42 15.88 11.00
N SER A 32 32.90 17.09 11.24
CA SER A 32 31.48 17.38 11.05
C SER A 32 31.08 17.47 9.57
N VAL A 33 31.96 17.98 8.68
CA VAL A 33 31.70 18.01 7.24
C VAL A 33 31.78 16.62 6.60
N ILE A 34 32.73 15.78 7.02
CA ILE A 34 32.82 14.37 6.55
C ILE A 34 31.63 13.54 7.06
N GLY A 35 31.19 13.77 8.31
CA GLY A 35 29.99 13.15 8.85
C GLY A 35 28.71 13.54 8.09
N PHE A 36 28.59 14.80 7.64
CA PHE A 36 27.42 15.29 6.91
C PHE A 36 27.35 14.75 5.47
N ILE A 37 28.50 14.57 4.79
CA ILE A 37 28.55 13.96 3.46
C ILE A 37 28.25 12.45 3.53
N ALA A 38 28.78 11.75 4.53
CA ALA A 38 28.48 10.33 4.73
C ALA A 38 27.03 10.06 5.15
N PHE A 39 26.38 10.99 5.86
CA PHE A 39 24.97 10.86 6.24
C PHE A 39 24.01 11.12 5.08
N ASN A 40 24.36 12.00 4.13
CA ASN A 40 23.55 12.22 2.93
C ASN A 40 23.64 11.05 1.94
N ASP A 41 24.81 10.44 1.73
CA ASP A 41 24.89 9.24 0.87
C ASP A 41 24.21 8.02 1.52
N ALA A 42 24.23 7.89 2.85
CA ALA A 42 23.52 6.82 3.56
C ALA A 42 21.99 7.00 3.60
N MET A 43 21.48 8.23 3.47
CA MET A 43 20.03 8.51 3.43
C MET A 43 19.43 8.43 2.02
N VAL A 44 20.23 8.57 0.96
CA VAL A 44 19.73 8.47 -0.43
C VAL A 44 19.52 7.00 -0.85
N ASP A 45 20.11 6.02 -0.17
CA ASP A 45 19.84 4.59 -0.44
C ASP A 45 18.67 3.99 0.36
N VAL A 46 18.05 4.75 1.28
CA VAL A 46 16.91 4.28 2.12
C VAL A 46 15.54 4.62 1.52
N VAL A 47 15.47 5.41 0.45
CA VAL A 47 14.22 5.63 -0.31
C VAL A 47 14.32 5.01 -1.71
N LYS A 48 14.84 3.79 -1.80
CA LYS A 48 14.26 2.84 -2.75
C LYS A 48 13.04 2.27 -2.05
N VAL A 49 11.89 2.90 -2.28
CA VAL A 49 10.61 2.26 -2.03
C VAL A 49 10.58 1.02 -2.92
N TYR A 50 11.05 -0.09 -2.36
CA TYR A 50 10.89 -1.41 -2.93
C TYR A 50 9.40 -1.67 -2.83
N TYR A 51 8.65 -1.26 -3.86
CA TYR A 51 7.31 -1.76 -4.07
C TYR A 51 7.50 -3.23 -4.45
N PRO A 52 7.25 -4.20 -3.54
CA PRO A 52 7.18 -5.57 -4.00
C PRO A 52 6.12 -5.60 -5.10
N PRO A 53 6.37 -6.24 -6.25
CA PRO A 53 5.32 -6.43 -7.24
C PRO A 53 4.11 -7.04 -6.53
N PRO A 54 2.88 -6.57 -6.82
CA PRO A 54 1.68 -7.00 -6.12
C PRO A 54 1.70 -8.51 -5.94
N GLN A 55 1.43 -8.99 -4.73
CA GLN A 55 1.65 -10.40 -4.34
C GLN A 55 1.01 -11.42 -5.29
N ARG A 56 -0.03 -11.02 -6.05
CA ARG A 56 -0.60 -11.79 -7.17
C ARG A 56 0.41 -12.15 -8.26
N LEU A 57 1.34 -11.27 -8.61
CA LEU A 57 2.38 -11.51 -9.64
C LEU A 57 3.47 -12.48 -9.15
N GLN A 58 3.73 -12.56 -7.85
CA GLN A 58 4.75 -13.46 -7.29
C GLN A 58 4.22 -14.87 -7.02
N ALA A 59 2.92 -15.01 -6.70
CA ALA A 59 2.28 -16.31 -6.50
C ALA A 59 2.22 -17.15 -7.79
N VAL A 60 2.13 -16.50 -8.96
CA VAL A 60 2.04 -17.21 -10.25
C VAL A 60 3.41 -17.64 -10.78
N ALA A 61 4.49 -16.94 -10.42
CA ALA A 61 5.86 -17.30 -10.83
C ALA A 61 6.38 -18.63 -10.23
N LYS A 62 5.66 -19.22 -9.26
CA LYS A 62 6.02 -20.48 -8.59
C LYS A 62 5.19 -21.69 -9.03
N GLN A 63 4.26 -21.56 -9.96
CA GLN A 63 3.58 -22.73 -10.53
C GLN A 63 4.33 -23.23 -11.75
N GLU A 64 5.18 -24.23 -11.54
CA GLU A 64 5.51 -25.17 -12.60
C GLU A 64 4.33 -26.13 -12.80
N THR A 65 4.19 -26.65 -14.03
CA THR A 65 3.35 -27.79 -14.49
C THR A 65 1.90 -27.52 -14.94
N PRO A 66 1.31 -28.37 -15.80
CA PRO A 66 1.57 -28.61 -17.22
C PRO A 66 0.39 -28.17 -18.13
N SER A 67 0.67 -28.02 -19.42
CA SER A 67 -0.33 -27.83 -20.48
C SER A 67 -1.36 -28.97 -20.52
N ARG A 68 -2.62 -28.65 -20.21
CA ARG A 68 -3.85 -29.31 -20.71
C ARG A 68 -5.06 -28.45 -20.32
N LEU A 69 -5.57 -27.71 -21.29
CA LEU A 69 -6.84 -26.98 -21.22
C LEU A 69 -7.97 -27.96 -20.86
N LYS A 70 -8.51 -27.83 -19.64
CA LYS A 70 -9.82 -28.38 -19.26
C LYS A 70 -10.73 -27.21 -18.96
N ASP A 71 -11.98 -27.34 -19.40
CA ASP A 71 -13.06 -26.35 -19.37
C ASP A 71 -13.09 -25.51 -18.09
N VAL A 72 -12.52 -24.30 -18.18
CA VAL A 72 -12.76 -23.24 -17.21
C VAL A 72 -13.74 -22.28 -17.87
N THR A 73 -14.95 -22.18 -17.32
CA THR A 73 -15.94 -21.21 -17.76
C THR A 73 -15.36 -19.81 -17.63
N ILE A 74 -14.99 -19.20 -18.76
CA ILE A 74 -14.44 -17.84 -18.79
C ILE A 74 -15.58 -16.86 -18.46
N GLN A 75 -15.61 -16.35 -17.24
CA GLN A 75 -16.57 -15.32 -16.84
C GLN A 75 -16.00 -13.93 -17.15
N GLY A 76 -16.61 -13.22 -18.09
CA GLY A 76 -16.34 -11.81 -18.36
C GLY A 76 -15.29 -11.52 -19.45
N PRO A 77 -15.32 -10.30 -20.03
CA PRO A 77 -14.41 -9.90 -21.11
C PRO A 77 -12.95 -9.79 -20.66
N ASP A 78 -12.70 -9.58 -19.36
CA ASP A 78 -11.38 -9.42 -18.74
C ASP A 78 -10.59 -10.73 -18.67
N ASN A 79 -11.25 -11.81 -18.23
CA ASN A 79 -10.68 -13.15 -18.22
C ASN A 79 -10.49 -13.67 -19.66
N PHE A 80 -11.44 -13.39 -20.54
CA PHE A 80 -11.35 -13.77 -21.96
C PHE A 80 -10.14 -13.12 -22.65
N ALA A 81 -9.97 -11.81 -22.48
CA ALA A 81 -8.82 -11.08 -22.99
C ALA A 81 -7.49 -11.60 -22.42
N SER A 82 -7.45 -11.89 -21.12
CA SER A 82 -6.22 -12.39 -20.47
C SER A 82 -5.78 -13.74 -21.03
N ARG A 83 -6.72 -14.66 -21.27
CA ARG A 83 -6.43 -15.96 -21.90
C ARG A 83 -5.97 -15.82 -23.34
N PHE A 84 -6.63 -14.97 -24.13
CA PHE A 84 -6.17 -14.66 -25.47
C PHE A 84 -4.72 -14.13 -25.47
N VAL A 85 -4.40 -13.18 -24.59
CA VAL A 85 -3.04 -12.60 -24.50
C VAL A 85 -2.00 -13.64 -24.07
N GLU A 86 -2.34 -14.53 -23.13
CA GLU A 86 -1.48 -15.65 -22.72
C GLU A 86 -1.15 -16.56 -23.91
N VAL A 87 -2.17 -16.98 -24.65
CA VAL A 87 -2.02 -17.85 -25.82
C VAL A 87 -1.28 -17.15 -26.96
N TRP A 88 -1.65 -15.91 -27.28
CA TRP A 88 -1.02 -15.10 -28.32
C TRP A 88 0.47 -14.91 -28.05
N LEU A 89 0.84 -14.50 -26.83
CA LEU A 89 2.23 -14.32 -26.45
C LEU A 89 3.01 -15.64 -26.45
N SER A 90 2.38 -16.78 -26.08
CA SER A 90 3.05 -18.09 -26.13
C SER A 90 3.52 -18.49 -27.54
N GLY A 91 2.98 -17.84 -28.58
CA GLY A 91 3.31 -18.10 -29.98
C GLY A 91 2.41 -19.13 -30.66
N ASP A 92 1.36 -19.60 -29.99
CA ASP A 92 0.34 -20.48 -30.58
C ASP A 92 -0.74 -19.65 -31.29
N LEU A 93 -0.43 -19.20 -32.50
CA LEU A 93 -1.33 -18.36 -33.31
C LEU A 93 -2.61 -19.09 -33.72
N GLU A 94 -2.56 -20.41 -33.91
CA GLU A 94 -3.75 -21.20 -34.24
C GLU A 94 -4.72 -21.29 -33.06
N ALA A 95 -4.20 -21.52 -31.85
CA ALA A 95 -5.04 -21.43 -30.66
C ALA A 95 -5.53 -19.99 -30.42
N ALA A 96 -4.70 -18.97 -30.66
CA ALA A 96 -5.11 -17.56 -30.50
C ALA A 96 -6.25 -17.16 -31.45
N LYS A 97 -6.30 -17.72 -32.66
CA LYS A 97 -7.40 -17.49 -33.63
C LYS A 97 -8.77 -17.88 -33.09
N THR A 98 -8.85 -18.85 -32.18
CA THR A 98 -10.13 -19.28 -31.57
C THR A 98 -10.79 -18.23 -30.68
N TYR A 99 -10.04 -17.19 -30.31
CA TYR A 99 -10.54 -16.08 -29.49
C TYR A 99 -11.00 -14.88 -30.33
N LEU A 100 -10.75 -14.87 -31.64
CA LEU A 100 -11.10 -13.75 -32.50
C LEU A 100 -12.61 -13.71 -32.74
N ALA A 101 -13.16 -12.51 -32.86
CA ALA A 101 -14.54 -12.35 -33.30
C ALA A 101 -14.69 -12.82 -34.76
N ASP A 102 -15.89 -13.29 -35.12
CA ASP A 102 -16.20 -13.68 -36.49
C ASP A 102 -15.88 -12.56 -37.48
N GLY A 103 -15.12 -12.89 -38.52
CA GLY A 103 -14.69 -11.94 -39.54
C GLY A 103 -13.48 -11.07 -39.18
N PHE A 104 -12.95 -11.15 -37.95
CA PHE A 104 -11.70 -10.49 -37.58
C PHE A 104 -10.49 -11.39 -37.88
N GLN A 105 -9.45 -10.81 -38.48
CA GLN A 105 -8.19 -11.52 -38.77
C GLN A 105 -7.05 -10.85 -38.02
N LEU A 106 -6.30 -11.65 -37.27
CA LEU A 106 -5.08 -11.19 -36.63
C LEU A 106 -3.95 -11.14 -37.67
N ALA A 107 -3.29 -10.00 -37.80
CA ALA A 107 -2.10 -9.88 -38.64
C ALA A 107 -0.99 -10.78 -38.08
N ASP A 108 -0.38 -11.60 -38.94
CA ASP A 108 0.84 -12.32 -38.59
C ASP A 108 2.01 -11.33 -38.58
N ASP A 109 2.35 -10.83 -37.40
CA ASP A 109 3.41 -9.87 -37.19
C ASP A 109 4.76 -10.55 -36.87
N GLY A 110 4.81 -11.90 -36.88
CA GLY A 110 5.99 -12.67 -36.52
C GLY A 110 6.38 -12.59 -35.04
N THR A 111 5.60 -11.92 -34.19
CA THR A 111 5.94 -11.62 -32.79
C THR A 111 5.56 -12.79 -31.86
N SER A 112 6.03 -14.01 -32.16
CA SER A 112 5.85 -15.15 -31.25
C SER A 112 6.87 -15.08 -30.11
N ILE A 113 6.48 -14.51 -28.97
CA ILE A 113 7.32 -14.47 -27.77
C ILE A 113 7.20 -15.82 -27.05
N ARG A 114 7.69 -16.92 -27.63
CA ARG A 114 7.64 -18.32 -27.12
C ARG A 114 8.20 -18.48 -25.69
N GLN A 115 7.54 -17.94 -24.68
CA GLN A 115 8.00 -17.78 -23.31
C GLN A 115 6.88 -18.20 -22.38
N ASN A 116 7.24 -18.59 -21.15
CA ASN A 116 6.24 -18.78 -20.10
C ASN A 116 5.62 -17.42 -19.81
N VAL A 117 4.32 -17.33 -20.06
CA VAL A 117 3.55 -16.09 -19.95
C VAL A 117 2.50 -16.32 -18.87
N SER A 118 2.43 -15.40 -17.92
CA SER A 118 1.28 -15.24 -17.05
C SER A 118 0.60 -13.94 -17.41
N ALA A 119 -0.71 -13.99 -17.66
CA ALA A 119 -1.50 -12.83 -18.06
C ALA A 119 -2.63 -12.63 -17.06
N ILE A 120 -2.75 -11.42 -16.52
CA ILE A 120 -3.84 -11.04 -15.61
C ILE A 120 -4.50 -9.75 -16.10
N PRO A 121 -5.82 -9.59 -15.91
CA PRO A 121 -6.48 -8.35 -16.29
C PRO A 121 -5.99 -7.22 -15.40
N TRP A 122 -5.58 -6.11 -16.01
CA TRP A 122 -5.18 -4.89 -15.32
C TRP A 122 -6.37 -3.93 -15.18
N SER A 123 -7.09 -3.69 -16.27
CA SER A 123 -8.30 -2.86 -16.26
C SER A 123 -9.25 -3.25 -17.38
N THR A 124 -10.54 -3.03 -17.13
CA THR A 124 -11.61 -3.22 -18.12
C THR A 124 -12.44 -1.95 -18.18
N LYS A 125 -12.53 -1.37 -19.37
CA LYS A 125 -13.37 -0.21 -19.64
C LYS A 125 -14.45 -0.61 -20.64
N MET A 126 -15.70 -0.60 -20.19
CA MET A 126 -16.84 -0.74 -21.09
C MET A 126 -16.88 0.49 -22.02
N ILE A 127 -16.78 0.27 -23.33
CA ILE A 127 -16.96 1.30 -24.35
C ILE A 127 -18.45 1.42 -24.67
N THR A 128 -19.12 0.28 -24.84
CA THR A 128 -20.58 0.14 -25.02
C THR A 128 -21.05 -1.12 -24.27
N PRO A 129 -22.36 -1.39 -24.15
CA PRO A 129 -22.85 -2.64 -23.58
C PRO A 129 -22.33 -3.91 -24.28
N HIS A 130 -21.89 -3.79 -25.54
CA HIS A 130 -21.43 -4.90 -26.38
C HIS A 130 -19.94 -4.82 -26.73
N LYS A 131 -19.20 -3.85 -26.18
CA LYS A 131 -17.77 -3.68 -26.44
C LYS A 131 -17.02 -3.21 -25.20
N ALA A 132 -15.96 -3.91 -24.85
CA ALA A 132 -15.03 -3.54 -23.80
C ALA A 132 -13.63 -3.33 -24.38
N ASN A 133 -12.88 -2.42 -23.78
CA ASN A 133 -11.45 -2.29 -23.94
C ASN A 133 -10.79 -2.86 -22.68
N VAL A 134 -9.89 -3.83 -22.85
CA VAL A 134 -9.24 -4.52 -21.75
C VAL A 134 -7.73 -4.32 -21.85
N VAL A 135 -7.14 -3.87 -20.74
CA VAL A 135 -5.69 -3.88 -20.56
C VAL A 135 -5.31 -5.10 -19.74
N VAL A 136 -4.37 -5.88 -20.26
CA VAL A 136 -3.84 -7.09 -19.63
C VAL A 136 -2.38 -6.85 -19.25
N ALA A 137 -2.00 -7.18 -18.02
CA ALA A 137 -0.61 -7.23 -17.60
C ALA A 137 -0.07 -8.65 -17.83
N ALA A 138 0.90 -8.79 -18.73
CA ALA A 138 1.52 -10.05 -19.07
C ALA A 138 2.97 -10.10 -18.56
N THR A 139 3.28 -11.01 -17.64
CA THR A 139 4.64 -11.28 -17.20
C THR A 139 5.26 -12.34 -18.11
N VAL A 140 6.35 -11.97 -18.78
CA VAL A 140 7.04 -12.80 -19.76
C VAL A 140 8.42 -13.20 -19.21
N ALA A 141 8.66 -14.50 -19.10
CA ALA A 141 9.93 -15.03 -18.59
C ALA A 141 10.99 -15.12 -19.69
N SER A 142 12.11 -14.40 -19.51
CA SER A 142 13.23 -14.45 -20.45
C SER A 142 13.91 -15.83 -20.46
N LYS A 143 14.21 -16.34 -21.67
CA LYS A 143 14.96 -17.60 -21.87
C LYS A 143 16.43 -17.50 -21.46
N LYS A 144 16.96 -16.29 -21.30
CA LYS A 144 18.37 -16.09 -20.91
C LYS A 144 18.52 -16.32 -19.42
N LYS A 145 19.34 -17.31 -19.05
CA LYS A 145 19.68 -17.62 -17.65
C LYS A 145 20.12 -16.35 -16.92
N GLY A 146 19.44 -16.00 -15.82
CA GLY A 146 19.72 -14.80 -15.01
C GLY A 146 18.99 -13.52 -15.45
N SER A 147 18.18 -13.55 -16.51
CA SER A 147 17.33 -12.41 -16.88
C SER A 147 16.07 -12.34 -16.01
N LYS A 148 15.71 -11.14 -15.56
CA LYS A 148 14.50 -10.91 -14.78
C LYS A 148 13.26 -11.02 -15.69
N PRO A 149 12.12 -11.54 -15.17
CA PRO A 149 10.84 -11.47 -15.87
C PRO A 149 10.49 -10.01 -16.21
N GLN A 150 9.93 -9.79 -17.40
CA GLN A 150 9.46 -8.48 -17.83
C GLN A 150 7.94 -8.46 -17.85
N THR A 151 7.33 -7.37 -17.39
CA THR A 151 5.89 -7.16 -17.51
C THR A 151 5.59 -6.27 -18.71
N LEU A 152 4.73 -6.74 -19.60
CA LEU A 152 4.15 -6.00 -20.72
C LEU A 152 2.71 -5.63 -20.37
N PHE A 153 2.25 -4.47 -20.84
CA PHE A 153 0.85 -4.09 -20.76
C PHE A 153 0.27 -4.15 -22.17
N ILE A 154 -0.78 -4.93 -22.36
CA ILE A 154 -1.34 -5.23 -23.68
C ILE A 154 -2.79 -4.81 -23.69
N ASN A 155 -3.13 -3.94 -24.64
CA ASN A 155 -4.47 -3.46 -24.87
C ASN A 155 -5.17 -4.30 -25.95
N VAL A 156 -6.39 -4.76 -25.67
CA VAL A 156 -7.24 -5.53 -26.60
C VAL A 156 -8.70 -5.09 -26.49
N ASP A 157 -9.38 -5.01 -27.63
CA ASP A 157 -10.82 -4.76 -27.71
C ASP A 157 -11.59 -6.08 -27.78
N VAL A 158 -12.60 -6.23 -26.91
CA VAL A 158 -13.45 -7.41 -26.79
C VAL A 158 -14.89 -7.04 -27.15
N ALA A 159 -15.45 -7.72 -28.14
CA ALA A 159 -16.89 -7.70 -28.42
C ALA A 159 -17.64 -8.71 -27.53
N MET A 160 -18.88 -8.38 -27.18
CA MET A 160 -19.73 -9.16 -26.28
C MET A 160 -21.13 -9.33 -26.87
N GLU A 161 -21.57 -10.58 -27.00
CA GLU A 161 -22.93 -10.92 -27.45
C GLU A 161 -23.50 -12.04 -26.55
N GLY A 162 -24.36 -11.66 -25.60
CA GLY A 162 -24.85 -12.58 -24.56
C GLY A 162 -23.70 -13.14 -23.72
N HIS A 163 -23.44 -14.44 -23.85
CA HIS A 163 -22.32 -15.12 -23.18
C HIS A 163 -21.14 -15.41 -24.11
N LYS A 164 -21.13 -14.83 -25.31
CA LYS A 164 -20.05 -14.97 -26.30
C LYS A 164 -19.14 -13.75 -26.25
N TYR A 165 -17.85 -14.00 -26.47
CA TYR A 165 -16.80 -12.99 -26.50
C TYR A 165 -15.94 -13.19 -27.74
N GLY A 166 -15.40 -12.10 -28.29
CA GLY A 166 -14.46 -12.17 -29.40
C GLY A 166 -13.53 -10.97 -29.44
N ILE A 167 -12.25 -11.20 -29.74
CA ILE A 167 -11.26 -10.13 -29.91
C ILE A 167 -11.50 -9.45 -31.26
N THR A 168 -11.56 -8.12 -31.24
CA THR A 168 -11.89 -7.27 -32.40
C THR A 168 -10.78 -6.30 -32.78
N SER A 169 -9.62 -6.38 -32.12
CA SER A 169 -8.45 -5.57 -32.43
C SER A 169 -7.17 -6.39 -32.35
N SER A 170 -6.15 -5.97 -33.09
CA SER A 170 -4.80 -6.48 -32.86
C SER A 170 -4.33 -6.07 -31.46
N PRO A 171 -3.62 -6.95 -30.72
CA PRO A 171 -3.01 -6.61 -29.45
C PRO A 171 -2.04 -5.44 -29.61
N GLN A 172 -2.10 -4.48 -28.68
CA GLN A 172 -1.19 -3.35 -28.67
C GLN A 172 -0.39 -3.33 -27.38
N ILE A 173 0.93 -3.43 -27.47
CA ILE A 173 1.80 -3.21 -26.31
C ILE A 173 1.79 -1.71 -25.99
N ILE A 174 1.28 -1.37 -24.82
CA ILE A 174 1.18 -0.01 -24.31
C ILE A 174 2.18 0.21 -23.16
N PRO A 175 2.57 1.47 -22.87
CA PRO A 175 3.29 1.76 -21.64
C PRO A 175 2.45 1.42 -20.41
N TYR A 176 3.11 1.34 -19.25
CA TYR A 176 2.43 1.20 -17.97
C TYR A 176 1.32 2.26 -17.84
N PRO A 177 0.04 1.86 -17.66
CA PRO A 177 -1.10 2.79 -17.67
C PRO A 177 -1.15 3.75 -16.47
N GLY A 178 -0.21 3.64 -15.54
CA GLY A 178 -0.10 4.49 -14.37
C GLY A 178 -0.97 4.01 -13.20
N ASN A 179 -0.71 4.58 -12.03
CA ASN A 179 -1.56 4.42 -10.86
C ASN A 179 -2.69 5.46 -10.90
N ALA A 180 -3.84 5.10 -10.34
CA ALA A 180 -4.88 6.08 -10.08
C ALA A 180 -4.33 7.19 -9.18
N LYS A 181 -4.75 8.43 -9.42
CA LYS A 181 -4.54 9.51 -8.45
C LYS A 181 -5.40 9.18 -7.24
N ALA A 182 -4.78 9.00 -6.08
CA ALA A 182 -5.53 8.97 -4.83
C ALA A 182 -6.29 10.30 -4.73
N LEU A 183 -7.61 10.23 -4.59
CA LEU A 183 -8.33 11.35 -4.02
C LEU A 183 -7.67 11.61 -2.68
N LYS A 184 -7.25 12.85 -2.40
CA LYS A 184 -6.78 13.18 -1.05
C LYS A 184 -7.95 12.85 -0.12
N GLU A 185 -7.85 11.74 0.60
CA GLU A 185 -8.77 11.43 1.69
C GLU A 185 -8.80 12.67 2.58
N SER A 186 -10.01 13.17 2.85
CA SER A 186 -10.15 14.42 3.58
C SER A 186 -9.44 14.22 4.92
N PRO A 187 -8.32 14.92 5.18
CA PRO A 187 -7.70 14.87 6.48
C PRO A 187 -8.73 15.32 7.51
N ILE A 188 -8.57 14.87 8.75
CA ILE A 188 -9.28 15.43 9.90
C ILE A 188 -9.19 16.96 9.78
N LYS A 189 -10.36 17.61 9.63
CA LYS A 189 -10.43 19.02 9.23
C LYS A 189 -9.96 19.95 10.34
N ALA A 190 -10.25 19.57 11.58
CA ALA A 190 -9.77 20.19 12.81
C ALA A 190 -9.70 19.10 13.88
N GLU A 191 -8.51 18.85 14.42
CA GLU A 191 -8.38 17.91 15.55
C GLU A 191 -8.99 18.55 16.80
N THR A 192 -9.62 17.74 17.65
CA THR A 192 -10.11 18.23 18.93
C THR A 192 -8.95 18.63 19.83
N ASP A 193 -9.12 19.67 20.65
CA ASP A 193 -8.18 20.02 21.71
C ASP A 193 -8.65 19.51 23.09
N ASN A 194 -9.79 18.82 23.14
CA ASN A 194 -10.36 18.30 24.38
C ASN A 194 -9.70 16.97 24.78
N GLU A 195 -8.75 17.04 25.72
CA GLU A 195 -8.01 15.88 26.22
C GLU A 195 -8.89 14.77 26.79
N LYS A 196 -10.02 15.10 27.42
CA LYS A 196 -10.94 14.08 27.94
C LYS A 196 -11.55 13.28 26.79
N ILE A 197 -12.00 13.96 25.73
CA ILE A 197 -12.58 13.32 24.55
C ILE A 197 -11.54 12.45 23.85
N LYS A 198 -10.29 12.93 23.73
CA LYS A 198 -9.18 12.13 23.18
C LYS A 198 -8.98 10.84 23.97
N GLN A 199 -8.85 10.94 25.29
CA GLN A 199 -8.62 9.78 26.16
C GLN A 199 -9.78 8.78 26.14
N ASP A 200 -11.03 9.26 26.15
CA ASP A 200 -12.23 8.43 26.07
C ASP A 200 -12.25 7.64 24.74
N ILE A 201 -11.93 8.31 23.62
CA ILE A 201 -11.91 7.68 22.29
C ILE A 201 -10.68 6.77 22.13
N GLU A 202 -9.51 7.12 22.64
CA GLU A 202 -8.34 6.25 22.65
C GLU A 202 -8.62 4.94 23.40
N THR A 203 -9.25 5.04 24.57
CA THR A 203 -9.67 3.87 25.36
C THR A 203 -10.70 3.03 24.61
N LEU A 204 -11.66 3.69 23.95
CA LEU A 204 -12.63 3.02 23.07
C LEU A 204 -11.92 2.27 21.94
N MET A 205 -10.96 2.90 21.26
CA MET A 205 -10.22 2.30 20.15
C MET A 205 -9.35 1.12 20.60
N ASP A 206 -8.71 1.19 21.77
CA ASP A 206 -7.84 0.10 22.25
C ASP A 206 -8.70 -1.14 22.53
N SER A 207 -9.83 -0.92 23.19
CA SER A 207 -10.81 -1.97 23.47
C SER A 207 -11.43 -2.54 22.19
N PHE A 208 -11.81 -1.66 21.25
CA PHE A 208 -12.35 -2.04 19.95
C PHE A 208 -11.36 -2.93 19.18
N PHE A 209 -10.08 -2.54 19.09
CA PHE A 209 -9.08 -3.34 18.38
C PHE A 209 -8.84 -4.69 19.06
N ARG A 210 -8.71 -4.72 20.40
CA ARG A 210 -8.60 -6.00 21.13
C ARG A 210 -9.74 -6.95 20.79
N GLN A 211 -10.97 -6.44 20.78
CA GLN A 211 -12.17 -7.24 20.50
C GLN A 211 -12.29 -7.60 19.03
N TYR A 212 -11.81 -6.75 18.13
CA TYR A 212 -11.76 -7.05 16.70
C TYR A 212 -10.78 -8.20 16.39
N TYR A 213 -9.62 -8.28 17.06
CA TYR A 213 -8.63 -9.35 16.81
C TYR A 213 -8.82 -10.61 17.66
N TYR A 214 -9.35 -10.48 18.88
CA TYR A 214 -9.42 -11.59 19.84
C TYR A 214 -10.82 -11.90 20.37
N GLY A 215 -11.77 -10.97 20.17
CA GLY A 215 -13.11 -11.09 20.71
C GLY A 215 -14.02 -11.97 19.87
N VAL A 216 -15.22 -12.18 20.39
CA VAL A 216 -16.33 -12.82 19.67
C VAL A 216 -17.25 -11.77 19.06
N PRO A 217 -18.04 -12.10 18.03
CA PRO A 217 -18.91 -11.13 17.35
C PRO A 217 -19.84 -10.32 18.26
N ASN A 218 -20.35 -10.93 19.33
CA ASN A 218 -21.24 -10.25 20.28
C ASN A 218 -20.48 -9.24 21.16
N ASP A 219 -19.22 -9.51 21.50
CA ASP A 219 -18.43 -8.60 22.33
C ASP A 219 -18.05 -7.36 21.52
N LEU A 220 -17.70 -7.55 20.25
CA LEU A 220 -17.46 -6.44 19.33
C LEU A 220 -18.73 -5.59 19.12
N ALA A 221 -19.91 -6.20 19.17
CA ALA A 221 -21.19 -5.50 19.04
C ALA A 221 -21.39 -4.41 20.10
N ASN A 222 -20.86 -4.62 21.32
CA ASN A 222 -21.00 -3.68 22.43
C ASN A 222 -20.32 -2.31 22.17
N PHE A 223 -19.40 -2.26 21.21
CA PHE A 223 -18.72 -1.02 20.80
C PHE A 223 -19.48 -0.28 19.70
N TYR A 224 -20.45 -0.93 19.04
CA TYR A 224 -21.21 -0.32 17.97
C TYR A 224 -22.52 0.29 18.46
N ALA A 225 -22.87 1.43 17.86
CA ALA A 225 -24.08 2.17 18.20
C ALA A 225 -25.38 1.43 17.85
N ASP A 226 -25.32 0.44 16.95
CA ASP A 226 -26.43 -0.42 16.54
C ASP A 226 -26.50 -1.75 17.33
N GLY A 227 -25.49 -2.06 18.15
CA GLY A 227 -25.42 -3.28 18.95
C GLY A 227 -25.41 -4.58 18.13
N LYS A 228 -25.13 -4.54 16.82
CA LYS A 228 -25.21 -5.72 15.95
C LYS A 228 -23.90 -6.52 15.99
N PRO A 229 -23.97 -7.87 16.08
CA PRO A 229 -22.80 -8.72 16.00
C PRO A 229 -22.04 -8.52 14.68
N ARG A 230 -20.71 -8.47 14.75
CA ARG A 230 -19.84 -8.23 13.59
C ARG A 230 -18.73 -9.25 13.50
N LYS A 231 -18.28 -9.54 12.28
CA LYS A 231 -17.17 -10.49 12.08
C LYS A 231 -15.92 -9.98 12.80
N THR A 232 -15.21 -10.90 13.47
CA THR A 232 -13.92 -10.64 14.12
C THR A 232 -12.81 -11.40 13.39
N LEU A 233 -11.56 -11.07 13.69
CA LEU A 233 -10.37 -11.77 13.22
C LEU A 233 -9.85 -12.80 14.22
N ALA A 234 -10.65 -13.16 15.23
CA ALA A 234 -10.33 -14.22 16.16
C ALA A 234 -10.11 -15.54 15.40
N GLY A 235 -9.06 -16.28 15.76
CA GLY A 235 -8.70 -17.55 15.12
C GLY A 235 -7.79 -17.44 13.88
N TYR A 236 -7.59 -16.23 13.32
CA TYR A 236 -6.74 -16.04 12.13
C TYR A 236 -5.24 -15.87 12.44
N GLY A 237 -4.82 -16.07 13.69
CA GLY A 237 -3.41 -16.03 14.11
C GLY A 237 -2.79 -14.63 14.23
N PHE A 238 -3.60 -13.57 14.15
CA PHE A 238 -3.15 -12.20 14.38
C PHE A 238 -3.00 -11.89 15.86
N LYS A 239 -2.05 -11.03 16.20
CA LYS A 239 -1.87 -10.50 17.55
C LYS A 239 -1.89 -8.98 17.58
N TYR A 240 -2.78 -8.41 18.38
CA TYR A 240 -2.82 -6.98 18.62
C TYR A 240 -1.68 -6.56 19.58
N GLN A 241 -0.84 -5.63 19.14
CA GLN A 241 0.34 -5.13 19.87
C GLN A 241 0.15 -3.72 20.46
N GLY A 242 -1.05 -3.14 20.32
CA GLY A 242 -1.38 -1.81 20.85
C GLY A 242 -1.71 -0.78 19.78
N ILE A 243 -2.30 0.32 20.24
CA ILE A 243 -2.55 1.51 19.43
C ILE A 243 -1.21 2.13 19.03
N GLN A 244 -1.12 2.54 17.78
CA GLN A 244 -0.02 3.36 17.28
C GLN A 244 -0.43 4.85 17.19
N LEU A 245 -1.65 5.12 16.74
CA LEU A 245 -2.14 6.49 16.55
C LEU A 245 -3.66 6.53 16.73
N VAL A 246 -4.14 7.59 17.37
CA VAL A 246 -5.55 8.01 17.30
C VAL A 246 -5.58 9.50 17.02
N LYS A 247 -6.35 9.89 16.02
CA LYS A 247 -6.66 11.29 15.74
C LYS A 247 -8.16 11.46 15.72
N VAL A 248 -8.64 12.48 16.44
CA VAL A 248 -10.07 12.72 16.64
C VAL A 248 -10.42 14.10 16.07
N GLU A 249 -11.35 14.15 15.12
CA GLU A 249 -11.92 15.41 14.65
C GLU A 249 -12.82 16.03 15.72
N GLU A 250 -12.79 17.36 15.85
CA GLU A 250 -13.63 18.11 16.78
C GLU A 250 -15.10 17.69 16.65
N PRO A 251 -15.73 17.18 17.73
CA PRO A 251 -17.09 16.66 17.66
C PRO A 251 -18.12 17.72 17.27
N LYS A 252 -19.06 17.34 16.40
CA LYS A 252 -20.21 18.17 16.00
C LYS A 252 -21.50 17.41 16.26
N GLY A 253 -22.33 17.94 17.16
CA GLY A 253 -23.60 17.29 17.54
C GLY A 253 -23.41 15.89 18.14
N GLY A 254 -22.37 15.71 18.95
CA GLY A 254 -22.05 14.41 19.55
C GLY A 254 -21.52 13.37 18.55
N LYS A 255 -21.06 13.78 17.36
CA LYS A 255 -20.43 12.89 16.38
C LYS A 255 -19.02 13.37 16.05
N ALA A 256 -18.07 12.44 15.91
CA ALA A 256 -16.70 12.74 15.52
C ALA A 256 -16.19 11.74 14.47
N LYS A 257 -15.32 12.22 13.57
CA LYS A 257 -14.52 11.35 12.70
C LYS A 257 -13.23 11.00 13.46
N VAL A 258 -12.85 9.73 13.42
CA VAL A 258 -11.65 9.21 14.07
C VAL A 258 -10.80 8.50 13.04
N ILE A 259 -9.49 8.74 13.05
CA ILE A 259 -8.52 7.91 12.34
C ILE A 259 -7.70 7.20 13.41
N ALA A 260 -7.77 5.88 13.45
CA ALA A 260 -7.06 5.07 14.43
C ALA A 260 -6.21 4.01 13.73
N SER A 261 -4.97 3.83 14.17
CA SER A 261 -4.10 2.76 13.71
C SER A 261 -3.54 1.94 14.85
N ALA A 262 -3.36 0.65 14.59
CA ALA A 262 -2.88 -0.34 15.54
C ALA A 262 -1.75 -1.18 14.93
N ASN A 263 -0.79 -1.57 15.78
CA ASN A 263 0.24 -2.53 15.41
C ASN A 263 -0.29 -3.95 15.57
N ILE A 264 -0.19 -4.76 14.52
CA ILE A 264 -0.64 -6.14 14.49
C ILE A 264 0.52 -7.04 14.09
N GLU A 265 0.78 -8.08 14.88
CA GLU A 265 1.79 -9.08 14.58
C GLU A 265 1.13 -10.34 14.00
N ARG A 266 1.75 -10.92 12.97
CA ARG A 266 1.48 -12.28 12.53
C ARG A 266 2.77 -12.93 12.07
N GLU A 267 3.04 -14.14 12.58
CA GLU A 267 4.22 -14.94 12.18
C GLU A 267 5.55 -14.16 12.32
N GLY A 268 5.66 -13.31 13.35
CA GLY A 268 6.84 -12.47 13.60
C GLY A 268 6.93 -11.18 12.78
N PHE A 269 5.98 -10.92 11.88
CA PHE A 269 5.89 -9.68 11.12
C PHE A 269 4.89 -8.72 11.76
N ILE A 270 5.34 -7.50 12.06
CA ILE A 270 4.48 -6.41 12.56
C ILE A 270 4.03 -5.55 11.38
N THR A 271 2.73 -5.35 11.26
CA THR A 271 2.10 -4.46 10.29
C THR A 271 1.22 -3.44 10.99
N VAL A 272 1.00 -2.30 10.34
CA VAL A 272 0.10 -1.25 10.82
C VAL A 272 -1.23 -1.41 10.11
N GLN A 273 -2.31 -1.56 10.87
CA GLN A 273 -3.66 -1.53 10.33
C GLN A 273 -4.36 -0.24 10.76
N GLN A 274 -4.89 0.50 9.79
CA GLN A 274 -5.61 1.75 10.01
C GLN A 274 -7.10 1.58 9.72
N PHE A 275 -7.92 2.26 10.51
CA PHE A 275 -9.34 2.44 10.29
C PHE A 275 -9.68 3.93 10.30
N GLU A 276 -10.60 4.33 9.42
CA GLU A 276 -11.40 5.53 9.63
C GLU A 276 -12.73 5.14 10.27
N LEU A 277 -13.14 5.85 11.31
CA LEU A 277 -14.36 5.58 12.04
C LEU A 277 -15.20 6.85 12.17
N VAL A 278 -16.51 6.68 12.19
CA VAL A 278 -17.42 7.69 12.73
C VAL A 278 -17.87 7.18 14.09
N VAL A 279 -17.63 7.98 15.12
CA VAL A 279 -18.06 7.70 16.49
C VAL A 279 -19.18 8.66 16.88
N VAL A 280 -20.11 8.16 17.69
CA VAL A 280 -21.27 8.91 18.18
C VAL A 280 -21.37 8.76 19.69
N GLN A 281 -21.60 9.87 20.36
CA GLN A 281 -21.84 9.93 21.79
C GLN A 281 -23.31 9.61 22.04
N LYS A 282 -23.58 8.57 22.83
CA LYS A 282 -24.91 8.24 23.34
C LYS A 282 -24.85 8.19 24.85
N ASN A 283 -25.66 9.01 25.50
CA ASN A 283 -25.53 9.29 26.94
C ASN A 283 -24.10 9.80 27.22
N ASP A 284 -23.37 9.15 28.13
CA ASP A 284 -21.99 9.52 28.49
C ASP A 284 -20.92 8.60 27.88
N ARG A 285 -21.24 7.87 26.80
CA ARG A 285 -20.31 6.92 26.17
C ARG A 285 -20.24 7.11 24.66
N TRP A 286 -19.05 6.91 24.13
CA TRP A 286 -18.78 6.89 22.69
C TRP A 286 -18.99 5.49 22.12
N TYR A 287 -19.61 5.42 20.96
CA TYR A 287 -19.85 4.19 20.21
C TYR A 287 -19.44 4.37 18.76
N VAL A 288 -19.01 3.30 18.11
CA VAL A 288 -18.72 3.25 16.68
C VAL A 288 -20.04 3.20 15.90
N GLU A 289 -20.27 4.16 15.02
CA GLU A 289 -21.40 4.15 14.09
C GLU A 289 -21.03 3.44 12.78
N SER A 290 -19.83 3.70 12.25
CA SER A 290 -19.35 3.09 11.00
C SER A 290 -17.83 3.03 10.93
N THR A 291 -17.31 2.11 10.13
CA THR A 291 -15.86 1.93 9.88
C THR A 291 -15.53 1.87 8.39
N VAL A 292 -14.32 2.32 8.06
CA VAL A 292 -13.67 2.12 6.76
C VAL A 292 -12.29 1.52 7.04
N PRO A 293 -11.99 0.28 6.59
CA PRO A 293 -12.90 -0.61 5.87
C PRO A 293 -14.13 -1.02 6.71
N ASN A 294 -15.24 -1.30 6.02
CA ASN A 294 -16.48 -1.73 6.68
C ASN A 294 -16.32 -3.16 7.24
N ILE A 295 -16.68 -3.35 8.51
CA ILE A 295 -16.71 -4.66 9.15
C ILE A 295 -18.12 -5.26 9.00
N PRO A 296 -18.28 -6.38 8.26
CA PRO A 296 -19.58 -7.00 8.01
C PRO A 296 -20.29 -7.46 9.29
N ILE A 297 -21.62 -7.41 9.27
CA ILE A 297 -22.48 -8.02 10.29
C ILE A 297 -22.28 -9.55 10.24
N HIS A 298 -22.24 -10.17 11.41
CA HIS A 298 -22.17 -11.63 11.55
C HIS A 298 -23.59 -12.20 11.61
N ASP A 299 -24.10 -12.64 10.46
CA ASP A 299 -25.41 -13.29 10.37
C ASP A 299 -25.29 -14.77 10.76
N LYS A 300 -25.91 -15.14 11.88
CA LYS A 300 -25.91 -16.54 12.39
C LYS A 300 -26.49 -17.57 11.41
N LYS A 301 -27.29 -17.15 10.41
CA LYS A 301 -27.95 -18.07 9.47
C LYS A 301 -26.98 -18.81 8.53
N ASN A 302 -25.74 -18.35 8.39
CA ASN A 302 -24.76 -18.98 7.49
C ASN A 302 -23.63 -19.71 8.24
N ALA A 303 -23.74 -19.90 9.56
CA ALA A 303 -22.69 -20.50 10.38
C ALA A 303 -22.85 -22.03 10.58
N GLU A 304 -23.87 -22.65 9.97
CA GLU A 304 -24.07 -24.12 9.99
C GLU A 304 -23.44 -24.84 8.78
N GLU A 305 -22.73 -24.12 7.90
CA GLU A 305 -22.10 -24.69 6.69
C GLU A 305 -20.56 -24.54 6.63
N GLU A 306 -19.90 -24.02 7.68
CA GLU A 306 -18.42 -23.96 7.78
C GLU A 306 -17.85 -24.90 8.85
#